data_AF-E5YDF4-F1
#
_entry.id   AF-E5YDF4-F1
#
_cell.length_a   1.000
_cell.length_b   1.000
_cell.length_c   1.000
_cell.angle_alpha   90.00
_cell.angle_beta   90.00
_cell.angle_gamma   90.00
#
_symmetry.space_group_name_H-M   'P 1'
#
loop_
_entity.id
_entity.type
_entity.pdbx_description
1 polymer ?
#
loop_
_entity_poly.entity_id
_entity_poly.type
_entity_poly.pdbx_seq_one_letter_code
_entity_poly.pdbx_strand_id
1 'polypeptide(L)'
;MSKLTTVLLTLLVLLAVGIGVLWHNNGKLNEKVSDLDASQKSAEAITKNVLTTVTLFNQISEANQNAKAQDALESQRAENDIKAAVANDDCANRLIPTDAVKRLREYADGIRSSSDNHATF
;
A
#
# COMPACT_ATOMS: atom_id res chain seq x y z
N MET A 1 77.16 -11.83 27.44
CA MET A 1 75.74 -12.25 27.55
C MET A 1 75.67 -13.76 27.40
N SER A 2 75.01 -14.49 28.31
CA SER A 2 74.95 -15.95 28.25
C SER A 2 73.88 -16.40 27.26
N LYS A 3 74.06 -17.56 26.62
CA LYS A 3 73.09 -18.11 25.65
C LYS A 3 71.66 -18.20 26.21
N LEU A 4 71.53 -18.40 27.52
CA LEU A 4 70.25 -18.45 28.24
C LEU A 4 69.49 -17.11 28.18
N THR A 5 70.19 -15.99 28.38
CA THR A 5 69.57 -14.64 28.34
C THR A 5 69.01 -14.29 26.95
N THR A 6 69.68 -14.76 25.89
CA THR A 6 69.23 -14.53 24.51
C THR A 6 67.95 -15.31 24.20
N VAL A 7 67.86 -16.57 24.63
CA VAL A 7 66.67 -17.40 24.40
C VAL A 7 65.44 -16.83 25.13
N LEU A 8 65.61 -16.41 26.39
CA LEU A 8 64.52 -15.81 27.17
C LEU A 8 63.98 -14.51 26.55
N LEU A 9 64.86 -13.65 26.04
CA LEU A 9 64.45 -12.41 25.37
C LEU A 9 63.71 -12.69 24.06
N THR A 10 64.15 -13.67 23.27
CA THR A 10 63.45 -14.03 22.03
C THR A 10 62.04 -14.58 22.28
N LEU A 11 61.86 -15.39 23.34
CA LEU A 11 60.54 -15.92 23.70
C LEU A 11 59.59 -14.82 24.18
N LEU A 12 60.09 -13.83 24.95
CA LEU A 12 59.29 -12.69 25.38
C LEU A 12 58.80 -11.84 24.21
N VAL A 13 59.65 -11.60 23.20
CA VAL A 13 59.26 -10.84 22.01
C VAL A 13 58.19 -11.61 21.21
N LEU A 14 58.35 -12.92 21.03
CA LEU A 14 57.35 -13.75 20.34
C LEU A 14 56.00 -13.76 21.06
N LEU A 15 56.00 -13.84 22.39
CA LEU A 15 54.78 -13.73 23.20
C LEU A 15 54.09 -12.38 23.04
N ALA A 16 54.86 -11.28 23.08
CA ALA A 16 54.30 -9.94 22.91
C ALA A 16 53.65 -9.74 21.53
N VAL A 17 54.28 -10.27 20.47
CA VAL A 17 53.73 -10.23 19.10
C VAL A 17 52.46 -11.09 19.00
N GLY A 18 52.45 -12.30 19.56
CA GLY A 18 51.28 -13.17 19.57
C GLY A 18 50.07 -12.53 20.27
N ILE A 19 50.31 -11.88 21.41
CA ILE A 19 49.28 -11.11 22.12
C ILE A 19 48.80 -9.95 21.24
N GLY A 20 49.69 -9.15 20.65
CA GLY A 20 49.30 -8.04 19.78
C GLY A 20 48.40 -8.45 18.61
N VAL A 21 48.70 -9.58 17.96
CA VAL A 21 47.88 -10.12 16.86
C VAL A 21 46.49 -10.55 17.34
N LEU A 22 46.40 -11.21 18.50
CA LEU A 22 45.12 -11.61 19.09
C LEU A 22 44.23 -10.39 19.40
N TRP A 23 44.80 -9.35 20.00
CA TRP A 23 44.08 -8.12 20.31
C TRP A 23 43.59 -7.40 19.05
N HIS A 24 44.44 -7.30 18.03
CA HIS A 24 44.07 -6.68 16.76
C HIS A 24 42.92 -7.44 16.06
N ASN A 25 43.00 -8.76 16.02
CA ASN A 25 41.98 -9.59 15.37
C ASN A 25 40.65 -9.58 16.14
N ASN A 26 40.69 -9.60 17.47
CA ASN A 26 39.50 -9.49 18.32
C ASN A 26 38.81 -8.13 18.18
N GLY A 27 39.57 -7.03 18.07
CA GLY A 27 39.01 -5.70 17.81
C GLY A 27 38.23 -5.66 16.50
N LYS A 28 38.82 -6.19 15.42
CA LYS A 28 38.18 -6.27 14.10
C LYS A 28 36.95 -7.19 14.10
N LEU A 29 36.96 -8.25 14.90
CA LEU A 29 35.83 -9.16 15.05
C LEU A 29 34.66 -8.49 15.80
N ASN A 30 34.95 -7.78 16.89
CA ASN A 30 33.95 -7.04 17.67
C ASN A 30 33.30 -5.92 16.85
N GLU A 31 34.07 -5.22 16.01
CA GLU A 31 33.54 -4.19 15.11
C GLU A 31 32.53 -4.79 14.12
N LYS A 32 32.89 -5.90 13.47
CA LYS A 32 31.98 -6.62 12.55
C LYS A 32 30.72 -7.09 13.28
N VAL A 33 30.85 -7.66 14.47
CA VAL A 33 29.69 -8.13 15.25
C VAL A 33 28.77 -6.97 15.62
N SER A 34 29.33 -5.82 16.02
CA SER A 34 28.55 -4.63 16.33
C SER A 34 27.83 -4.07 15.10
N ASP A 35 28.47 -4.06 13.94
CA ASP A 35 27.88 -3.59 12.69
C ASP A 35 26.75 -4.53 12.22
N LEU A 36 26.97 -5.84 12.30
CA LEU A 36 25.95 -6.85 12.01
C LEU A 36 24.75 -6.74 12.98
N ASP A 37 24.98 -6.52 14.28
CA ASP A 37 23.91 -6.33 15.27
C ASP A 37 23.10 -5.06 14.99
N ALA A 38 23.78 -3.95 14.64
CA ALA A 38 23.11 -2.71 14.26
C ALA A 38 22.27 -2.88 12.99
N SER A 39 22.82 -3.56 11.98
CA SER A 39 22.12 -3.87 10.73
C SER A 39 20.91 -4.78 10.97
N GLN A 40 21.06 -5.80 11.81
CA GLN A 40 19.97 -6.72 12.17
C GLN A 40 18.84 -5.98 12.90
N LYS A 41 19.16 -5.13 13.89
CA LYS A 41 18.17 -4.31 14.60
C LYS A 41 17.43 -3.35 13.67
N SER A 42 18.16 -2.75 12.72
CA SER A 42 17.55 -1.90 11.69
C SER A 42 16.59 -2.70 10.80
N ALA A 43 17.01 -3.86 10.29
CA ALA A 43 16.18 -4.74 9.47
C ALA A 43 14.94 -5.25 10.23
N GLU A 44 15.08 -5.58 11.52
CA GLU A 44 13.98 -6.00 12.38
C GLU A 44 12.96 -4.86 12.58
N ALA A 45 13.44 -3.63 12.84
CA ALA A 45 12.59 -2.46 13.00
C ALA A 45 11.82 -2.15 11.70
N ILE A 46 12.49 -2.19 10.54
CA ILE A 46 11.85 -2.01 9.23
C ILE A 46 10.78 -3.10 9.02
N THR A 47 11.12 -4.36 9.27
CA THR A 47 10.20 -5.48 9.07
C THR A 47 8.97 -5.39 9.96
N LYS A 48 9.14 -4.99 11.23
CA LYS A 48 8.02 -4.75 12.15
C LYS A 48 7.08 -3.66 11.62
N ASN A 49 7.63 -2.53 11.18
CA ASN A 49 6.84 -1.44 10.61
C ASN A 49 6.08 -1.90 9.35
N VAL A 50 6.75 -2.62 8.43
CA VAL A 50 6.12 -3.16 7.22
C VAL A 50 4.98 -4.13 7.56
N LEU A 51 5.17 -5.05 8.50
CA LEU A 51 4.13 -5.98 8.91
C LEU A 51 2.92 -5.26 9.52
N THR A 52 3.17 -4.26 10.37
CA THR A 52 2.12 -3.41 10.92
C THR A 52 1.38 -2.67 9.81
N THR A 53 2.09 -2.09 8.84
CA THR A 53 1.49 -1.40 7.70
C THR A 53 0.64 -2.32 6.83
N VAL A 54 1.12 -3.53 6.51
CA VAL A 54 0.34 -4.52 5.74
C VAL A 54 -0.93 -4.91 6.49
N THR A 55 -0.84 -5.13 7.80
CA THR A 55 -2.00 -5.44 8.64
C THR A 55 -3.02 -4.30 8.62
N LEU A 56 -2.55 -3.05 8.75
CA LEU A 56 -3.40 -1.88 8.67
C LEU A 56 -4.08 -1.75 7.30
N PHE A 57 -3.36 -1.96 6.20
CA PHE A 57 -3.94 -1.93 4.86
C PHE A 57 -5.01 -3.00 4.67
N ASN A 58 -4.81 -4.20 5.21
CA ASN A 58 -5.82 -5.25 5.13
C ASN A 58 -7.09 -4.85 5.89
N GLN A 59 -6.95 -4.30 7.11
CA GLN A 59 -8.08 -3.79 7.89
C GLN A 59 -8.83 -2.65 7.19
N ILE A 60 -8.11 -1.70 6.58
CA ILE A 60 -8.70 -0.62 5.79
C ILE A 60 -9.46 -1.19 4.57
N SER A 61 -8.88 -2.17 3.89
CA SER A 61 -9.50 -2.82 2.74
C SER A 61 -10.79 -3.55 3.13
N GLU A 62 -10.77 -4.29 4.24
CA GLU A 62 -11.95 -4.99 4.77
C GLU A 62 -13.05 -4.00 5.15
N ALA A 63 -12.71 -2.94 5.89
CA ALA A 63 -13.66 -1.90 6.27
C ALA A 63 -14.28 -1.21 5.04
N ASN A 64 -13.48 -0.90 4.02
CA ASN A 64 -13.95 -0.32 2.77
C ASN A 64 -14.87 -1.27 1.99
N GLN A 65 -14.56 -2.56 1.94
CA GLN A 65 -15.42 -3.54 1.29
C GLN A 65 -16.77 -3.67 2.01
N ASN A 66 -16.76 -3.69 3.35
CA ASN A 66 -17.98 -3.72 4.13
C ASN A 66 -18.81 -2.45 3.98
N ALA A 67 -18.17 -1.28 3.97
CA ALA A 67 -18.85 0.00 3.70
C ALA A 67 -19.52 -0.01 2.32
N LYS A 68 -18.80 -0.43 1.26
CA LYS A 68 -19.36 -0.55 -0.09
C LYS A 68 -20.53 -1.53 -0.17
N ALA A 69 -20.46 -2.66 0.53
CA ALA A 69 -21.55 -3.63 0.57
C ALA A 69 -22.80 -3.02 1.23
N GLN A 70 -22.62 -2.26 2.32
CA GLN A 70 -23.70 -1.55 2.98
C GLN A 70 -24.28 -0.44 2.10
N ASP A 71 -23.43 0.39 1.48
CA ASP A 71 -23.87 1.45 0.55
C ASP A 71 -24.70 0.87 -0.61
N ALA A 72 -24.27 -0.26 -1.17
CA ALA A 72 -25.00 -0.94 -2.24
C ALA A 72 -26.37 -1.46 -1.76
N LEU A 73 -26.45 -1.99 -0.53
CA LEU A 73 -27.72 -2.44 0.05
C LEU A 73 -28.65 -1.27 0.37
N GLU A 74 -28.12 -0.16 0.89
CA GLU A 74 -28.89 1.05 1.16
C GLU A 74 -29.38 1.72 -0.12
N SER A 75 -28.54 1.79 -1.17
CA SER A 75 -28.94 2.29 -2.49
C SER A 75 -30.07 1.44 -3.07
N GLN A 76 -29.96 0.10 -3.03
CA GLN A 76 -31.03 -0.78 -3.50
C GLN A 76 -32.31 -0.64 -2.68
N ARG A 77 -32.20 -0.44 -1.37
CA ARG A 77 -33.36 -0.18 -0.51
C ARG A 77 -34.02 1.14 -0.90
N ALA A 78 -33.25 2.21 -1.06
CA ALA A 78 -33.75 3.52 -1.46
C ALA A 78 -34.41 3.46 -2.85
N GLU A 79 -33.81 2.78 -3.82
CA GLU A 79 -34.40 2.53 -5.15
C GLU A 79 -35.73 1.80 -5.04
N ASN A 80 -35.80 0.74 -4.23
CA ASN A 80 -37.04 -0.02 -4.03
C ASN A 80 -38.13 0.82 -3.34
N ASP A 81 -37.76 1.63 -2.35
CA ASP A 81 -38.69 2.51 -1.64
C ASP A 81 -39.24 3.60 -2.57
N ILE A 82 -38.37 4.23 -3.37
CA ILE A 82 -38.76 5.21 -4.40
C ILE A 82 -39.69 4.54 -5.42
N LYS A 83 -39.32 3.35 -5.91
CA LYS A 83 -40.14 2.60 -6.87
C LYS A 83 -41.52 2.29 -6.29
N ALA A 84 -41.59 1.85 -5.03
CA ALA A 84 -42.85 1.56 -4.37
C ALA A 84 -43.71 2.82 -4.18
N ALA A 85 -43.10 3.95 -3.83
CA ALA A 85 -43.79 5.23 -3.68
C ALA A 85 -44.36 5.73 -5.01
N VAL A 86 -43.60 5.61 -6.10
CA VAL A 86 -44.01 6.09 -7.43
C VAL A 86 -44.96 5.12 -8.15
N ALA A 87 -44.92 3.81 -7.84
CA ALA A 87 -45.73 2.80 -8.55
C ALA A 87 -47.25 3.06 -8.49
N ASN A 88 -47.72 3.70 -7.42
CA ASN A 88 -49.13 4.05 -7.24
C ASN A 88 -49.50 5.45 -7.75
N ASP A 89 -48.54 6.21 -8.29
CA ASP A 89 -48.81 7.51 -8.90
C ASP A 89 -49.45 7.32 -10.28
N ASP A 90 -50.52 8.06 -10.56
CA ASP A 90 -51.20 8.03 -11.87
C ASP A 90 -50.24 8.40 -13.02
N CYS A 91 -49.27 9.27 -12.76
CA CYS A 91 -48.25 9.65 -13.73
C CYS A 91 -47.31 8.49 -14.08
N ALA A 92 -47.07 7.54 -13.17
CA ALA A 92 -46.18 6.41 -13.42
C ALA A 92 -46.76 5.37 -14.39
N ASN A 93 -48.10 5.25 -14.42
CA ASN A 93 -48.81 4.31 -15.27
C ASN A 93 -49.32 4.94 -16.58
N ARG A 94 -49.22 6.27 -16.72
CA ARG A 94 -49.75 6.97 -17.88
C ARG A 94 -48.77 6.96 -19.04
N LEU A 95 -49.25 6.52 -20.19
CA LEU A 95 -48.52 6.65 -21.45
C LEU A 95 -48.22 8.13 -21.73
N ILE A 96 -46.97 8.40 -22.07
CA ILE A 96 -46.58 9.71 -22.57
C ILE A 96 -47.38 9.98 -23.87
N PRO A 97 -48.09 11.10 -23.99
CA PRO A 97 -48.85 11.43 -25.19
C PRO A 97 -47.95 11.40 -26.43
N THR A 98 -48.45 10.84 -27.53
CA THR A 98 -47.70 10.66 -28.79
C THR A 98 -47.10 11.97 -29.31
N ASP A 99 -47.82 13.09 -29.16
CA ASP A 99 -47.33 14.41 -29.57
C ASP A 99 -46.14 14.89 -28.74
N ALA A 100 -46.11 14.55 -27.45
CA ALA A 100 -44.98 14.85 -26.58
C ALA A 100 -43.77 13.96 -26.94
N VAL A 101 -44.00 12.65 -27.17
CA VAL A 101 -42.94 11.74 -27.65
C VAL A 101 -42.35 12.21 -28.98
N LYS A 102 -43.19 12.67 -29.91
CA LYS A 102 -42.76 13.21 -31.21
C LYS A 102 -41.88 14.44 -31.04
N ARG A 103 -42.29 15.40 -30.21
CA ARG A 103 -41.50 16.59 -29.91
C ARG A 103 -40.18 16.28 -29.19
N LEU A 104 -40.16 15.30 -28.29
CA LEU A 104 -38.94 14.85 -27.62
C LEU A 104 -37.96 14.20 -28.61
N ARG A 105 -38.45 13.42 -29.57
CA ARG A 105 -37.62 12.87 -30.66
C ARG A 105 -37.06 13.98 -31.56
N GLU A 106 -37.92 14.87 -32.05
CA GLU A 106 -37.51 15.99 -32.89
C GLU A 106 -36.44 16.86 -32.19
N TYR A 107 -36.59 17.09 -30.88
CA TYR A 107 -35.59 17.79 -30.09
C TYR A 107 -34.26 17.02 -30.00
N ALA A 108 -34.30 15.71 -29.71
CA ALA A 108 -33.09 14.88 -29.64
C ALA A 108 -32.36 14.78 -30.99
N ASP A 109 -33.11 14.70 -32.09
CA ASP A 109 -32.59 14.68 -33.45
C ASP A 109 -31.99 16.05 -33.84
N GLY A 110 -32.59 17.15 -33.36
CA GLY A 110 -32.03 18.49 -33.47
C GLY A 110 -30.67 18.62 -32.76
N ILE A 111 -30.52 18.06 -31.56
CA ILE A 111 -29.24 18.04 -30.85
C ILE A 111 -28.19 17.21 -31.63
N ARG A 112 -28.57 16.03 -32.12
CA ARG A 112 -27.67 15.15 -32.90
C ARG A 112 -27.18 15.83 -34.17
N SER A 113 -28.11 16.34 -34.98
CA SER A 113 -27.77 17.01 -36.24
C SER A 113 -26.91 18.26 -36.03
N SER A 114 -27.19 19.06 -34.99
CA SER A 114 -26.34 20.22 -34.65
C SER A 114 -24.92 19.81 -34.26
N SER A 115 -24.77 18.68 -33.56
CA SER A 115 -23.45 18.14 -33.19
C SER A 115 -22.69 17.61 -34.41
N ASP A 116 -23.37 16.96 -35.35
CA ASP A 116 -22.78 16.45 -36.59
C ASP A 116 -22.34 17.58 -37.54
N ASN A 117 -23.12 18.66 -37.61
CA ASN A 117 -22.79 19.86 -38.39
C ASN A 117 -21.60 20.66 -37.81
N HIS A 118 -21.29 20.48 -36.51
CA HIS A 118 -20.11 21.07 -35.87
C HIS A 118 -18.83 20.24 -36.09
N ALA A 119 -18.94 18.98 -36.55
CA ALA A 119 -17.80 18.12 -36.87
C ALA A 119 -17.28 18.28 -38.31
N THR A 120 -17.94 19.11 -39.13
CA THR A 120 -17.52 19.44 -40.50
C THR A 120 -16.99 20.87 -40.56
N PHE A 121 -15.75 21.07 -40.10
CA PHE A 121 -14.92 22.21 -40.49
C PHE A 121 -13.49 21.74 -40.72
#